data_AF-A0AAX2ESQ3-F1
#
_entry.id   AF-A0AAX2ESQ3-F1
#
_cell.length_a   1.000
_cell.length_b   1.000
_cell.length_c   1.000
_cell.angle_alpha   90.00
_cell.angle_beta   90.00
_cell.angle_gamma   90.00
#
_symmetry.space_group_name_H-M   'P 1'
#
loop_
_entity.id
_entity.type
_entity.pdbx_description
1 polymer ?
#
loop_
_entity_poly.entity_id
_entity_poly.type
_entity_poly.pdbx_seq_one_letter_code
_entity_poly.pdbx_strand_id
1 'polypeptide(L)'
;MLTIKDDIEKRKDVLLTIKTEIIQRLNIQRDESQIDDDTALFGNGLKLDSVDATEIVVLLDKVFDIKVTESDDPSYMRSINSLATFIIQKKNS
;
A
#
# COMPACT_ATOMS: atom_id res chain seq x y z
N MET A 1 -26.67 -7.61 4.94
CA MET A 1 -26.71 -6.17 4.63
C MET A 1 -25.33 -5.65 4.98
N LEU A 2 -24.43 -5.53 3.99
CA LEU A 2 -23.05 -5.11 4.24
C LEU A 2 -23.08 -3.61 4.50
N THR A 3 -22.73 -3.22 5.72
CA THR A 3 -22.78 -1.85 6.21
C THR A 3 -21.57 -1.09 5.69
N ILE A 4 -21.78 0.12 5.16
CA ILE A 4 -20.73 1.07 4.71
C ILE A 4 -19.62 1.26 5.76
N LYS A 5 -19.91 1.00 7.05
CA LYS A 5 -18.94 1.01 8.14
C LYS A 5 -17.84 -0.05 8.03
N ASP A 6 -18.19 -1.28 7.64
CA ASP A 6 -17.24 -2.39 7.51
C ASP A 6 -16.19 -2.12 6.41
N ASP A 7 -16.61 -1.51 5.30
CA ASP A 7 -15.71 -1.16 4.20
C ASP A 7 -14.72 -0.05 4.57
N ILE A 8 -15.15 0.91 5.40
CA ILE A 8 -14.29 1.99 5.90
C ILE A 8 -13.24 1.41 6.87
N GLU A 9 -13.64 0.52 7.77
CA GLU A 9 -12.72 -0.12 8.72
C GLU A 9 -11.71 -1.01 8.00
N LYS A 10 -12.15 -1.83 7.04
CA LYS A 10 -11.24 -2.61 6.18
C LYS A 10 -10.23 -1.75 5.46
N ARG A 11 -10.65 -0.61 4.90
CA ARG A 11 -9.72 0.29 4.20
C ARG A 11 -8.66 0.85 5.14
N LYS A 12 -9.05 1.26 6.35
CA LYS A 12 -8.12 1.75 7.37
C LYS A 12 -7.12 0.68 7.80
N ASP A 13 -7.59 -0.56 7.99
CA ASP A 13 -6.74 -1.70 8.33
C ASP A 13 -5.70 -2.00 7.24
N VAL A 14 -6.13 -1.97 5.97
CA VAL A 14 -5.22 -2.13 4.81
C VAL A 14 -4.19 -1.00 4.77
N LEU A 15 -4.62 0.26 4.93
CA LEU A 15 -3.70 1.41 4.96
C LEU A 15 -2.66 1.28 6.07
N LEU A 16 -3.10 0.89 7.28
CA LEU A 16 -2.22 0.70 8.43
C LEU A 16 -1.20 -0.40 8.14
N THR A 17 -1.67 -1.57 7.71
CA THR A 17 -0.83 -2.73 7.38
C THR A 17 0.24 -2.37 6.34
N ILE A 18 -0.14 -1.64 5.27
CA ILE A 18 0.81 -1.19 4.25
C ILE A 18 1.88 -0.29 4.87
N LYS A 19 1.49 0.69 5.69
CA LYS A 19 2.43 1.62 6.33
C LYS A 19 3.39 0.87 7.24
N THR A 20 2.88 0.01 8.12
CA THR A 20 3.68 -0.77 9.06
C THR A 20 4.70 -1.62 8.31
N GLU A 21 4.28 -2.34 7.27
CA GLU A 21 5.18 -3.19 6.50
C GLU A 21 6.20 -2.40 5.70
N ILE A 22 5.82 -1.29 5.08
CA ILE A 22 6.75 -0.39 4.37
C ILE A 22 7.81 0.12 5.36
N ILE A 23 7.41 0.56 6.55
CA ILE A 23 8.33 1.02 7.59
C ILE A 23 9.29 -0.09 8.00
N GLN A 24 8.77 -1.30 8.24
CA GLN A 24 9.57 -2.45 8.69
C GLN A 24 10.53 -2.96 7.62
N ARG A 25 10.07 -3.11 6.37
CA ARG A 25 10.88 -3.63 5.25
C ARG A 25 11.92 -2.64 4.78
N LEU A 26 11.55 -1.36 4.71
CA LEU A 26 12.42 -0.29 4.21
C LEU A 26 13.17 0.42 5.34
N ASN A 27 13.03 -0.06 6.58
CA ASN A 27 13.66 0.46 7.79
C ASN A 27 13.52 1.98 7.93
N ILE A 28 12.31 2.49 7.68
CA ILE A 28 12.02 3.92 7.71
C ILE A 28 11.94 4.38 9.17
N GLN A 29 12.71 5.41 9.54
CA GLN A 29 12.63 6.02 10.87
C GLN A 29 11.43 6.99 10.98
N ARG A 30 10.23 6.48 10.72
CA ARG A 30 8.95 7.21 10.79
C ARG A 30 7.89 6.27 11.35
N ASP A 31 6.98 6.79 12.15
CA ASP A 31 5.77 6.08 12.53
C ASP A 31 4.73 6.13 11.41
N GLU A 32 3.88 5.11 11.35
CA GLU A 32 2.73 5.04 10.43
C GLU A 32 1.77 6.23 10.59
N SER A 33 1.68 6.80 11.81
CA SER A 33 0.90 8.00 12.09
C SER A 33 1.51 9.29 11.53
N GLN A 34 2.81 9.27 11.19
CA GLN A 34 3.53 10.40 10.60
C GLN A 34 3.50 10.36 9.06
N ILE A 35 3.03 9.26 8.47
CA ILE A 35 2.91 9.09 7.02
C ILE A 35 1.46 9.31 6.63
N ASP A 36 1.21 10.33 5.82
CA ASP A 36 -0.13 10.58 5.28
C ASP A 36 -0.51 9.53 4.23
N ASP A 37 -1.79 9.22 4.09
CA ASP A 37 -2.29 8.25 3.10
C ASP A 37 -1.99 8.74 1.66
N ASP A 38 -2.02 10.05 1.44
CA ASP A 38 -1.70 10.66 0.15
C ASP A 38 -0.20 10.91 -0.05
N THR A 39 0.65 10.45 0.87
CA THR A 39 2.11 10.53 0.73
C THR A 39 2.55 9.76 -0.50
N ALA A 40 3.31 10.43 -1.36
CA ALA A 40 3.92 9.79 -2.52
C ALA A 40 4.96 8.76 -2.08
N LEU A 41 4.91 7.54 -2.63
CA LEU A 41 5.92 6.52 -2.32
C LEU A 41 7.28 6.93 -2.92
N PHE A 42 7.27 7.36 -4.18
CA PHE A 42 8.46 7.75 -4.93
C PHE A 42 8.63 9.27 -4.99
N GLY A 43 9.87 9.72 -5.21
CA GLY A 43 10.16 11.14 -5.39
C GLY A 43 10.06 11.93 -4.08
N ASN A 44 9.11 12.85 -3.97
CA ASN A 44 9.10 13.84 -2.87
C ASN A 44 8.46 13.39 -1.55
N GLY A 45 7.83 12.20 -1.49
CA GLY A 45 7.24 11.68 -0.25
C GLY A 45 8.21 10.79 0.53
N LEU A 46 8.02 9.47 0.49
CA LEU A 46 8.88 8.48 1.17
C LEU A 46 10.27 8.33 0.55
N LYS A 47 10.51 8.93 -0.62
CA LYS A 47 11.80 8.88 -1.34
C LYS A 47 12.28 7.45 -1.57
N LEU A 48 11.35 6.56 -1.86
CA LEU A 48 11.68 5.17 -2.18
C LEU A 48 12.45 5.09 -3.50
N ASP A 49 13.42 4.19 -3.54
CA ASP A 49 14.20 3.90 -4.74
C ASP A 49 13.57 2.74 -5.54
N SER A 50 14.10 2.47 -6.74
CA SER A 50 13.64 1.39 -7.61
C SER A 50 13.80 -0.01 -6.98
N VAL A 51 14.72 -0.17 -6.03
CA VAL A 51 14.88 -1.40 -5.24
C VAL A 51 13.70 -1.58 -4.28
N ASP A 52 13.32 -0.51 -3.58
CA ASP A 52 12.20 -0.52 -2.63
C ASP A 52 10.86 -0.78 -3.32
N ALA A 53 10.70 -0.31 -4.55
CA ALA A 53 9.56 -0.63 -5.40
C ALA A 53 9.34 -2.14 -5.53
N THR A 54 10.43 -2.90 -5.67
CA THR A 54 10.38 -4.36 -5.79
C THR A 54 9.92 -5.00 -4.48
N GLU A 55 10.39 -4.50 -3.33
CA GLU A 55 9.93 -4.96 -2.01
C GLU A 55 8.43 -4.71 -1.79
N ILE A 56 7.90 -3.58 -2.27
CA ILE A 56 6.44 -3.32 -2.21
C ILE A 56 5.66 -4.35 -3.03
N VAL A 57 6.14 -4.72 -4.23
CA VAL A 57 5.49 -5.75 -5.06
C VAL A 57 5.55 -7.12 -4.37
N VAL A 58 6.69 -7.47 -3.76
CA VAL A 58 6.84 -8.71 -2.99
C VAL A 58 5.92 -8.73 -1.77
N LEU A 59 5.75 -7.59 -1.09
CA LEU A 59 4.79 -7.42 -0.01
C LEU A 59 3.35 -7.70 -0.48
N LEU A 60 2.94 -7.19 -1.64
CA LEU A 60 1.59 -7.43 -2.17
C LEU A 60 1.33 -8.94 -2.33
N ASP A 61 2.30 -9.67 -2.86
CA ASP A 61 2.21 -11.13 -3.03
C ASP A 61 2.27 -11.86 -1.69
N LYS A 62 3.15 -11.48 -0.76
CA LYS A 62 3.34 -12.20 0.53
C LYS A 62 2.30 -11.91 1.58
N VAL A 63 1.84 -10.66 1.69
CA VAL A 63 0.94 -10.20 2.76
C VAL A 63 -0.52 -10.28 2.30
N PHE A 64 -0.78 -9.93 1.04
CA PHE A 64 -2.13 -9.85 0.51
C PHE A 64 -2.49 -10.97 -0.48
N ASP A 65 -1.53 -11.83 -0.84
CA ASP A 65 -1.68 -12.87 -1.90
C ASP A 65 -2.05 -12.26 -3.26
N ILE A 66 -1.61 -11.02 -3.51
CA ILE A 66 -1.91 -10.26 -4.73
C ILE A 66 -0.70 -10.24 -5.64
N LYS A 67 -0.86 -10.86 -6.82
CA LYS A 67 0.14 -10.81 -7.88
C LYS A 67 -0.10 -9.60 -8.78
N VAL A 68 0.91 -8.73 -8.82
CA VAL A 68 1.01 -7.66 -9.82
C VAL A 68 1.47 -8.28 -11.13
N THR A 69 0.77 -7.95 -12.21
CA THR A 69 1.07 -8.33 -13.59
C THR A 69 1.39 -7.09 -14.42
N GLU A 70 1.96 -7.27 -15.61
CA GLU A 70 2.24 -6.14 -16.53
C GLU A 70 0.98 -5.40 -17.00
N SER A 71 -0.20 -6.00 -16.85
CA SER A 71 -1.48 -5.37 -17.18
C SER A 71 -2.01 -4.46 -16.07
N ASP A 72 -1.40 -4.50 -14.87
CA ASP A 72 -1.82 -3.66 -13.75
C ASP A 72 -1.25 -2.24 -13.90
N ASP A 73 -2.08 -1.24 -13.62
CA ASP A 73 -1.72 0.16 -13.82
C ASP A 73 -0.66 0.61 -12.79
N PRO A 74 0.54 1.04 -13.21
CA PRO A 74 1.63 1.42 -12.29
C PRO A 74 1.28 2.59 -11.37
N SER A 75 0.17 3.30 -11.59
CA SER A 75 -0.34 4.34 -10.69
C SER A 75 -0.68 3.82 -9.28
N TYR A 76 -0.86 2.51 -9.07
CA TYR A 76 -1.01 1.95 -7.72
C TYR A 76 0.23 2.25 -6.85
N MET A 77 1.41 2.43 -7.46
CA MET A 77 2.66 2.77 -6.79
C MET A 77 2.84 4.28 -6.51
N ARG A 78 1.86 5.12 -6.85
CA ARG A 78 2.00 6.58 -6.68
C ARG A 78 1.97 7.00 -5.21
N SER A 79 1.03 6.49 -4.43
CA SER A 79 0.83 6.82 -3.02
C SER A 79 0.29 5.62 -2.24
N ILE A 80 0.30 5.71 -0.91
CA ILE A 80 -0.26 4.66 -0.04
C ILE A 80 -1.75 4.46 -0.33
N ASN A 81 -2.48 5.56 -0.57
CA ASN A 81 -3.90 5.54 -0.92
C ASN A 81 -4.18 4.76 -2.22
N SER A 82 -3.34 4.95 -3.25
CA SER A 82 -3.42 4.19 -4.50
C SER A 82 -3.13 2.71 -4.27
N LEU A 83 -2.11 2.38 -3.47
CA LEU A 83 -1.75 1.00 -3.13
C LEU A 83 -2.89 0.29 -2.41
N ALA A 84 -3.48 0.93 -1.40
CA ALA A 84 -4.61 0.40 -0.66
C ALA A 84 -5.84 0.21 -1.56
N THR A 85 -6.09 1.15 -2.48
CA THR A 85 -7.19 1.03 -3.45
C THR A 85 -6.99 -0.18 -4.35
N PHE A 86 -5.77 -0.37 -4.87
CA PHE A 86 -5.42 -1.52 -5.70
C PHE A 86 -5.61 -2.85 -4.95
N ILE A 87 -5.14 -2.93 -3.70
CA ILE A 87 -5.32 -4.11 -2.85
C ILE A 87 -6.81 -4.42 -2.65
N ILE A 88 -7.60 -3.41 -2.27
CA ILE A 88 -9.03 -3.58 -2.02
C ILE A 88 -9.77 -3.99 -3.29
N GLN A 89 -9.43 -3.42 -4.44
CA GLN A 89 -10.02 -3.81 -5.72
C GLN A 89 -9.73 -5.27 -6.06
N LYS A 90 -8.48 -5.72 -5.91
CA LYS A 90 -8.09 -7.12 -6.14
C LYS A 90 -8.72 -8.08 -5.15
N LYS A 91 -8.87 -7.69 -3.88
CA LYS A 91 -9.47 -8.55 -2.83
C LYS A 91 -10.99 -8.69 -2.95
N ASN A 92 -11.66 -7.74 -3.59
CA ASN A 92 -13.11 -7.78 -3.82
C ASN A 92 -13.48 -8.30 -5.22
N SER A 93 -12.48 -8.62 -6.06
CA SER A 93 -12.67 -9.20 -7.39
C SER A 93 -12.54 -10.71 -7.37
#